data_AF-A0A2T7QFI5-F1
#
_entry.id   AF-A0A2T7QFI5-F1
#
_cell.length_a   1.000
_cell.length_b   1.000
_cell.length_c   1.000
_cell.angle_alpha   90.00
_cell.angle_beta   90.00
_cell.angle_gamma   90.00
#
_symmetry.space_group_name_H-M   'P 1'
#
loop_
_entity.id
_entity.type
_entity.pdbx_description
1 polymer ?
#
loop_
_entity_poly.entity_id
_entity_poly.type
_entity_poly.pdbx_seq_one_letter_code
_entity_poly.pdbx_strand_id
1 'polypeptide(L)'
;MNDKIYAFSFSPDWMLLSNRISQLDRFDASWTTIEKREGQTLKQLKAIATVRSVGASTRIEGSQMTDAEVESLLKNLAISRLEERDEQEVAGYFETLELISGSYQDIAITETNLKHLHNGLMKYSRKDGWHRGDYKQQSNMVQAKEADGTTRIIFKTTDPGFATQDAMSSLVEWYYSDSKTLPLIKAAVFVYEFLSIHPFQDGNGRLSRLLGTLLLLKHGYSWIQYVSFEHEIESRKSEYYKVLMQCQRSRPGEEVAPWVEFFFDCLLNIQQQLMAKLEVQKKASMLSQREKMIYSFIENHPGSRSGEIARKLDIPLPTVKRMLAEMVVSKLLIQFGKGAGTNYTIEGTGVLKKDQAMRFTDTDRSKQFMLQHQGSFIEITRIILTPLFEWKHPGEWGSVLARNGLHIRIKCISAGSATVEAPPVALIAAPYQYQPVFELEQPINIPAGVWEGNPYKKEFPIEVTITLEGSSKNFDFDVMIIYDKA
;
A
#
# COMPACT_ATOMS: atom_id res chain seq x y z
N MET A 1 22.91 25.03 8.72
CA MET A 1 22.10 25.61 9.81
C MET A 1 21.23 24.48 10.30
N ASN A 2 21.35 24.08 11.57
CA ASN A 2 20.40 23.14 12.15
C ASN A 2 19.17 23.95 12.55
N ASP A 3 18.15 23.92 11.71
CA ASP A 3 16.89 24.57 12.05
C ASP A 3 16.18 23.71 13.10
N LYS A 4 15.56 24.36 14.09
CA LYS A 4 14.74 23.68 15.08
C LYS A 4 13.27 23.77 14.67
N ILE A 5 12.55 22.66 14.78
CA ILE A 5 11.08 22.63 14.63
C ILE A 5 10.51 21.99 15.89
N TYR A 6 9.61 22.72 16.57
CA TYR A 6 9.15 22.36 17.92
C TYR A 6 10.35 22.17 18.87
N ALA A 7 10.55 20.95 19.38
CA ALA A 7 11.67 20.55 20.23
C ALA A 7 12.77 19.78 19.47
N PHE A 8 12.62 19.58 18.16
CA PHE A 8 13.46 18.69 17.37
C PHE A 8 14.52 19.43 16.56
N SER A 9 15.62 18.74 16.30
CA SER A 9 16.51 19.10 15.21
C SER A 9 15.88 18.72 13.87
N PHE A 10 16.05 19.59 12.88
CA PHE A 10 15.52 19.39 11.55
C PHE A 10 16.55 19.83 10.51
N SER A 11 17.19 18.83 9.91
CA SER A 11 18.25 19.05 8.90
C SER A 11 17.94 18.28 7.62
N PRO A 12 16.87 18.65 6.89
CA PRO A 12 16.48 17.97 5.66
C PRO A 12 17.37 18.37 4.48
N ASP A 13 17.29 17.61 3.39
CA ASP A 13 17.62 18.14 2.07
C ASP A 13 16.50 19.12 1.64
N TRP A 14 16.74 20.42 1.86
CA TRP A 14 15.78 21.48 1.51
C TRP A 14 15.44 21.54 0.02
N MET A 15 16.37 21.19 -0.87
CA MET A 15 16.09 21.18 -2.31
C MET A 15 15.12 20.05 -2.64
N LEU A 16 15.37 18.85 -2.12
CA LEU A 16 14.47 17.72 -2.29
C LEU A 16 13.10 18.01 -1.67
N LEU A 17 13.07 18.49 -0.43
CA LEU A 17 11.83 18.76 0.31
C LEU A 17 10.99 19.84 -0.38
N SER A 18 11.60 20.95 -0.82
CA SER A 18 10.90 22.03 -1.51
C SER A 18 10.29 21.59 -2.86
N ASN A 19 10.99 20.71 -3.60
CA ASN A 19 10.46 20.11 -4.83
C ASN A 19 9.23 19.24 -4.56
N ARG A 20 9.27 18.43 -3.50
CA ARG A 20 8.16 17.55 -3.09
C ARG A 20 6.93 18.36 -2.66
N ILE A 21 7.12 19.41 -1.86
CA ILE A 21 6.04 20.34 -1.48
C ILE A 21 5.42 20.97 -2.73
N SER A 22 6.26 21.50 -3.61
CA SER A 22 5.79 22.13 -4.85
C SER A 22 5.00 21.17 -5.75
N GLN A 23 5.33 19.87 -5.75
CA GLN A 23 4.56 18.85 -6.47
C GLN A 23 3.18 18.60 -5.85
N LEU A 24 3.11 18.51 -4.53
CA LEU A 24 1.86 18.33 -3.79
C LEU A 24 0.94 19.56 -3.95
N ASP A 25 1.49 20.76 -3.82
CA ASP A 25 0.75 22.02 -3.92
C ASP A 25 0.20 22.25 -5.33
N ARG A 26 0.99 21.94 -6.37
CA ARG A 26 0.50 22.01 -7.77
C ARG A 26 -0.68 21.07 -8.01
N PHE A 27 -0.62 19.89 -7.42
CA PHE A 27 -1.71 18.93 -7.55
C PHE A 27 -2.95 19.37 -6.79
N ASP A 28 -2.79 19.86 -5.57
CA ASP A 28 -3.91 20.40 -4.79
C ASP A 28 -4.60 21.57 -5.49
N ALA A 29 -3.83 22.50 -6.06
CA ALA A 29 -4.37 23.59 -6.88
C ALA A 29 -5.18 23.08 -8.08
N SER A 30 -4.75 21.96 -8.70
CA SER A 30 -5.50 21.33 -9.79
C SER A 30 -6.73 20.53 -9.31
N TRP A 31 -6.71 20.06 -8.05
CA TRP A 31 -7.72 19.17 -7.49
C TRP A 31 -9.11 19.79 -7.48
N THR A 32 -9.22 21.07 -7.12
CA THR A 32 -10.52 21.78 -7.10
C THR A 32 -11.24 21.70 -8.45
N THR A 33 -10.51 21.66 -9.57
CA THR A 33 -11.08 21.51 -10.91
C THR A 33 -11.48 20.06 -11.20
N ILE A 34 -10.66 19.10 -10.77
CA ILE A 34 -10.95 17.66 -10.89
C ILE A 34 -12.21 17.31 -10.10
N GLU A 35 -12.33 17.82 -8.88
CA GLU A 35 -13.46 17.56 -7.98
C GLU A 35 -14.79 17.99 -8.59
N LYS A 36 -14.82 19.19 -9.21
CA LYS A 36 -16.00 19.69 -9.91
C LYS A 36 -16.35 18.86 -11.16
N ARG A 37 -15.35 18.30 -11.84
CA ARG A 37 -15.54 17.54 -13.10
C ARG A 37 -16.02 16.11 -12.86
N GLU A 38 -15.46 15.42 -11.88
CA GLU A 38 -15.57 13.95 -11.71
C GLU A 38 -16.64 13.51 -10.70
N GLY A 39 -17.52 14.41 -10.25
CA GLY A 39 -18.32 14.29 -9.01
C GLY A 39 -18.93 12.91 -8.66
N GLN A 40 -19.53 12.18 -9.59
CA GLN A 40 -20.09 10.84 -9.30
C GLN A 40 -19.00 9.77 -9.13
N THR A 41 -17.98 9.80 -9.99
CA THR A 41 -16.83 8.88 -9.94
C THR A 41 -16.05 9.02 -8.64
N LEU A 42 -15.96 10.25 -8.13
CA LEU A 42 -15.32 10.55 -6.86
C LEU A 42 -16.04 9.94 -5.66
N LYS A 43 -17.37 9.77 -5.70
CA LYS A 43 -18.10 9.05 -4.63
C LYS A 43 -17.68 7.59 -4.54
N GLN A 44 -17.54 6.93 -5.69
CA GLN A 44 -17.09 5.53 -5.71
C GLN A 44 -15.63 5.42 -5.26
N LEU A 45 -14.75 6.32 -5.72
CA LEU A 45 -13.36 6.36 -5.26
C LEU A 45 -13.26 6.60 -3.76
N LYS A 46 -14.05 7.52 -3.22
CA LYS A 46 -14.13 7.78 -1.78
C LYS A 46 -14.59 6.55 -1.01
N ALA A 47 -15.64 5.86 -1.45
CA ALA A 47 -16.10 4.63 -0.81
C ALA A 47 -15.01 3.53 -0.76
N ILE A 48 -14.31 3.31 -1.88
CA ILE A 48 -13.19 2.35 -1.95
C ILE A 48 -12.04 2.79 -1.05
N ALA A 49 -11.68 4.08 -1.06
CA ALA A 49 -10.64 4.64 -0.21
C ALA A 49 -10.97 4.45 1.27
N THR A 50 -12.22 4.73 1.68
CA THR A 50 -12.69 4.53 3.05
C THR A 50 -12.54 3.08 3.51
N VAL A 51 -13.00 2.10 2.71
CA VAL A 51 -12.86 0.67 3.05
C VAL A 51 -11.37 0.31 3.24
N ARG A 52 -10.52 0.71 2.29
CA ARG A 52 -9.07 0.43 2.35
C ARG A 52 -8.40 1.10 3.54
N SER A 53 -8.77 2.35 3.86
CA SER A 53 -8.23 3.08 5.01
C SER A 53 -8.61 2.45 6.34
N VAL A 54 -9.87 2.08 6.49
CA VAL A 54 -10.37 1.43 7.71
C VAL A 54 -9.69 0.07 7.90
N GLY A 55 -9.65 -0.75 6.85
CA GLY A 55 -8.99 -2.06 6.88
C GLY A 55 -7.50 -1.94 7.17
N ALA A 56 -6.77 -1.12 6.41
CA ALA A 56 -5.33 -0.97 6.57
C ALA A 56 -4.94 -0.42 7.94
N SER A 57 -5.65 0.60 8.42
CA SER A 57 -5.38 1.19 9.73
C SER A 57 -5.56 0.18 10.86
N THR A 58 -6.59 -0.66 10.81
CA THR A 58 -6.82 -1.68 11.84
C THR A 58 -5.86 -2.86 11.72
N ARG A 59 -5.46 -3.28 10.51
CA ARG A 59 -4.45 -4.34 10.28
C ARG A 59 -3.03 -3.92 10.70
N ILE A 60 -2.69 -2.63 10.64
CA ILE A 60 -1.45 -2.12 11.25
C ILE A 60 -1.42 -2.45 12.75
N GLU A 61 -2.56 -2.38 13.44
CA GLU A 61 -2.72 -2.73 14.87
C GLU A 61 -3.04 -4.22 15.13
N GLY A 62 -2.98 -5.06 14.08
CA GLY A 62 -3.07 -6.52 14.17
C GLY A 62 -4.44 -7.13 13.89
N SER A 63 -5.43 -6.35 13.41
CA SER A 63 -6.68 -6.90 12.87
C SER A 63 -6.39 -7.91 11.74
N GLN A 64 -7.25 -8.92 11.59
CA GLN A 64 -7.16 -9.92 10.52
C GLN A 64 -8.21 -9.74 9.43
N MET A 65 -9.09 -8.72 9.54
CA MET A 65 -10.16 -8.50 8.57
C MET A 65 -9.62 -8.09 7.20
N THR A 66 -10.09 -8.78 6.17
CA THR A 66 -9.87 -8.46 4.75
C THR A 66 -10.71 -7.25 4.32
N ASP A 67 -10.34 -6.58 3.24
CA ASP A 67 -11.10 -5.44 2.71
C ASP A 67 -12.54 -5.82 2.34
N ALA A 68 -12.79 -7.06 1.91
CA ALA A 68 -14.14 -7.57 1.61
C ALA A 68 -14.99 -7.75 2.88
N GLU A 69 -14.39 -8.23 3.97
CA GLU A 69 -15.07 -8.35 5.27
C GLU A 69 -15.35 -6.98 5.87
N VAL A 70 -14.40 -6.04 5.76
CA VAL A 70 -14.59 -4.64 6.15
C VAL A 70 -15.74 -4.03 5.35
N GLU A 71 -15.75 -4.15 4.03
CA GLU A 71 -16.82 -3.62 3.19
C GLU A 71 -18.19 -4.20 3.57
N SER A 72 -18.26 -5.51 3.81
CA SER A 72 -19.49 -6.19 4.25
C SER A 72 -19.97 -5.68 5.61
N LEU A 73 -19.06 -5.49 6.57
CA LEU A 73 -19.37 -4.95 7.88
C LEU A 73 -19.89 -3.52 7.79
N LEU A 74 -19.20 -2.65 7.03
CA LEU A 74 -19.59 -1.24 6.88
C LEU A 74 -20.97 -1.08 6.22
N LYS A 75 -21.30 -1.91 5.23
CA LYS A 75 -22.64 -1.90 4.59
C LYS A 75 -23.77 -2.26 5.56
N ASN A 76 -23.49 -3.09 6.56
CA ASN A 76 -24.48 -3.60 7.51
C ASN A 76 -24.34 -3.00 8.91
N LEU A 77 -23.48 -1.99 9.11
CA LEU A 77 -23.06 -1.52 10.42
C LEU A 77 -24.23 -1.13 11.35
N ALA A 78 -25.30 -0.56 10.80
CA ALA A 78 -26.47 -0.13 11.56
C ALA A 78 -27.26 -1.28 12.23
N ILE A 79 -27.13 -2.50 11.72
CA ILE A 79 -27.85 -3.70 12.20
C ILE A 79 -26.91 -4.78 12.71
N SER A 80 -25.60 -4.65 12.49
CA SER A 80 -24.60 -5.60 12.95
C SER A 80 -24.42 -5.56 14.47
N ARG A 81 -24.37 -6.73 15.09
CA ARG A 81 -23.92 -6.88 16.46
C ARG A 81 -22.40 -7.05 16.45
N LEU A 82 -21.68 -6.04 16.94
CA LEU A 82 -20.22 -6.07 17.01
C LEU A 82 -19.79 -6.93 18.20
N GLU A 83 -19.40 -8.17 17.93
CA GLU A 83 -18.99 -9.14 18.96
C GLU A 83 -17.47 -9.21 19.08
N GLU A 84 -16.79 -9.28 17.94
CA GLU A 84 -15.34 -9.45 17.88
C GLU A 84 -14.59 -8.13 18.03
N ARG A 85 -13.34 -8.20 18.52
CA ARG A 85 -12.47 -7.03 18.66
C ARG A 85 -12.31 -6.32 17.32
N ASP A 86 -11.95 -7.06 16.27
CA ASP A 86 -11.62 -6.48 14.96
C ASP A 86 -12.82 -5.70 14.37
N GLU A 87 -14.05 -6.22 14.53
CA GLU A 87 -15.28 -5.55 14.11
C GLU A 87 -15.50 -4.23 14.86
N GLN A 88 -15.26 -4.23 16.18
CA GLN A 88 -15.38 -3.03 17.02
C GLN A 88 -14.35 -1.96 16.60
N GLU A 89 -13.12 -2.35 16.30
CA GLU A 89 -12.07 -1.44 15.84
C GLU A 89 -12.37 -0.86 14.46
N VAL A 90 -12.85 -1.69 13.53
CA VAL A 90 -13.28 -1.28 12.18
C VAL A 90 -14.43 -0.26 12.27
N ALA A 91 -15.45 -0.55 13.07
CA ALA A 91 -16.61 0.33 13.26
C ALA A 91 -16.21 1.69 13.86
N GLY A 92 -15.42 1.68 14.94
CA GLY A 92 -14.99 2.91 15.62
C GLY A 92 -14.08 3.78 14.74
N TYR A 93 -13.17 3.15 14.00
CA TYR A 93 -12.31 3.87 13.05
C TYR A 93 -13.12 4.47 11.91
N PHE A 94 -14.04 3.72 11.31
CA PHE A 94 -14.90 4.21 10.23
C PHE A 94 -15.76 5.40 10.66
N GLU A 95 -16.47 5.32 11.78
CA GLU A 95 -17.31 6.43 12.25
C GLU A 95 -16.48 7.69 12.53
N THR A 96 -15.27 7.54 13.06
CA THR A 96 -14.38 8.67 13.34
C THR A 96 -13.81 9.27 12.05
N LEU A 97 -13.48 8.43 11.06
CA LEU A 97 -13.03 8.89 9.74
C LEU A 97 -14.15 9.64 9.00
N GLU A 98 -15.39 9.16 9.08
CA GLU A 98 -16.55 9.84 8.49
C GLU A 98 -16.84 11.18 9.17
N LEU A 99 -16.71 11.25 10.51
CA LEU A 99 -16.81 12.50 11.25
C LEU A 99 -15.76 13.52 10.79
N ILE A 100 -14.50 13.10 10.68
CA ILE A 100 -13.41 13.94 10.16
C ILE A 100 -13.72 14.36 8.72
N SER A 101 -14.05 13.43 7.84
CA SER A 101 -14.31 13.72 6.43
C SER A 101 -15.48 14.69 6.23
N GLY A 102 -16.53 14.60 7.07
CA GLY A 102 -17.71 15.44 6.98
C GLY A 102 -17.60 16.79 7.69
N SER A 103 -16.75 16.90 8.73
CA SER A 103 -16.74 18.06 9.64
C SER A 103 -15.33 18.60 9.94
N TYR A 104 -14.30 18.25 9.17
CA TYR A 104 -12.90 18.65 9.43
C TYR A 104 -12.71 20.16 9.61
N GLN A 105 -13.54 21.00 8.99
CA GLN A 105 -13.45 22.46 9.10
C GLN A 105 -13.72 22.91 10.55
N ASP A 106 -14.73 22.32 11.19
CA ASP A 106 -15.19 22.66 12.54
C ASP A 106 -14.39 21.98 13.66
N ILE A 107 -13.62 20.94 13.34
CA ILE A 107 -12.78 20.23 14.31
C ILE A 107 -11.48 21.00 14.54
N ALA A 108 -11.45 21.87 15.55
CA ALA A 108 -10.21 22.52 16.00
C ALA A 108 -9.22 21.51 16.60
N ILE A 109 -7.91 21.76 16.47
CA ILE A 109 -6.85 20.89 17.02
C ILE A 109 -6.62 21.24 18.50
N THR A 110 -7.61 20.93 19.34
CA THR A 110 -7.55 21.16 20.80
C THR A 110 -7.47 19.83 21.53
N GLU A 111 -6.88 19.81 22.73
CA GLU A 111 -6.84 18.59 23.55
C GLU A 111 -8.24 17.98 23.75
N THR A 112 -9.26 18.82 23.98
CA THR A 112 -10.65 18.41 24.07
C THR A 112 -11.12 17.67 22.82
N ASN A 113 -10.85 18.21 21.62
CA ASN A 113 -11.26 17.55 20.38
C ASN A 113 -10.45 16.28 20.09
N LEU A 114 -9.16 16.24 20.43
CA LEU A 114 -8.36 15.01 20.34
C LEU A 114 -8.94 13.91 21.23
N LYS A 115 -9.36 14.26 22.46
CA LYS A 115 -10.05 13.35 23.38
C LYS A 115 -11.42 12.92 22.86
N HIS A 116 -12.19 13.81 22.24
CA HIS A 116 -13.46 13.47 21.60
C HIS A 116 -13.28 12.51 20.41
N LEU A 117 -12.29 12.75 19.54
CA LEU A 117 -11.98 11.85 18.44
C LEU A 117 -11.54 10.48 18.97
N HIS A 118 -10.72 10.43 20.02
CA HIS A 118 -10.38 9.19 20.70
C HIS A 118 -11.61 8.48 21.28
N ASN A 119 -12.55 9.23 21.85
CA ASN A 119 -13.79 8.68 22.38
C ASN A 119 -14.66 8.04 21.28
N GLY A 120 -14.77 8.68 20.12
CA GLY A 120 -15.41 8.11 18.93
C GLY A 120 -14.69 6.85 18.43
N LEU A 121 -13.37 6.91 18.33
CA LEU A 121 -12.53 5.80 17.83
C LEU A 121 -12.70 4.53 18.67
N MET A 122 -12.76 4.68 20.00
CA MET A 122 -12.86 3.55 20.92
C MET A 122 -14.31 3.29 21.37
N LYS A 123 -15.31 3.90 20.72
CA LYS A 123 -16.73 3.82 21.10
C LYS A 123 -17.23 2.39 21.31
N TYR A 124 -16.80 1.47 20.46
CA TYR A 124 -17.23 0.07 20.47
C TYR A 124 -16.30 -0.88 21.24
N SER A 125 -15.08 -0.45 21.61
CA SER A 125 -14.16 -1.30 22.35
C SER A 125 -14.63 -1.48 23.79
N ARG A 126 -15.14 -2.68 24.10
CA ARG A 126 -15.65 -3.00 25.44
C ARG A 126 -14.54 -3.08 26.49
N LYS A 127 -13.37 -3.61 26.09
CA LYS A 127 -12.19 -3.77 26.95
C LYS A 127 -11.60 -2.42 27.38
N ASP A 128 -11.71 -1.42 26.50
CA ASP A 128 -11.05 -0.13 26.64
C ASP A 128 -11.97 0.97 27.15
N GLY A 129 -13.21 0.63 27.51
CA GLY A 129 -14.21 1.61 27.97
C GLY A 129 -13.78 2.42 29.20
N TRP A 130 -12.89 1.89 30.04
CA TRP A 130 -12.45 2.54 31.28
C TRP A 130 -11.48 3.71 31.10
N HIS A 131 -10.78 3.80 29.96
CA HIS A 131 -9.81 4.87 29.66
C HIS A 131 -10.21 5.74 28.46
N ARG A 132 -11.35 5.43 27.85
CA ARG A 132 -11.78 6.02 26.59
C ARG A 132 -11.99 7.53 26.70
N GLY A 133 -11.09 8.27 26.06
CA GLY A 133 -11.17 9.73 25.94
C GLY A 133 -10.30 10.45 26.97
N ASP A 134 -9.61 9.71 27.82
CA ASP A 134 -8.72 10.25 28.83
C ASP A 134 -7.27 9.87 28.54
N TYR A 135 -6.35 10.74 28.96
CA TYR A 135 -4.92 10.44 28.87
C TYR A 135 -4.53 9.32 29.83
N LYS A 136 -3.52 8.55 29.40
CA LYS A 136 -3.04 7.38 30.12
C LYS A 136 -2.62 7.73 31.55
N GLN A 137 -3.07 6.90 32.48
CA GLN A 137 -2.65 6.92 33.89
C GLN A 137 -1.63 5.81 34.20
N GLN A 138 -1.42 4.90 33.24
CA GLN A 138 -0.45 3.82 33.32
C GLN A 138 0.57 3.96 32.20
N SER A 139 1.79 3.51 32.44
CA SER A 139 2.82 3.49 31.41
C SER A 139 2.39 2.55 30.27
N ASN A 140 2.66 2.97 29.04
CA ASN A 140 2.47 2.15 27.85
C ASN A 140 3.71 2.27 26.95
N MET A 141 3.89 1.30 26.06
CA MET A 141 5.00 1.27 25.14
C MET A 141 4.53 0.77 23.78
N VAL A 142 5.14 1.28 22.72
CA VAL A 142 4.87 0.77 21.38
C VAL A 142 5.72 -0.48 21.18
N GLN A 143 5.06 -1.58 20.86
CA GLN A 143 5.64 -2.90 20.73
C GLN A 143 5.31 -3.46 19.36
N ALA A 144 6.30 -4.00 18.65
CA ALA A 144 6.05 -4.84 17.49
C ALA A 144 6.29 -6.29 17.88
N LYS A 145 5.36 -7.16 17.50
CA LYS A 145 5.58 -8.60 17.53
C LYS A 145 6.29 -9.00 16.25
N GLU A 146 7.46 -9.57 16.41
CA GLU A 146 8.24 -10.16 15.32
C GLU A 146 7.64 -11.52 14.93
N ALA A 147 8.02 -12.03 13.75
CA ALA A 147 7.49 -13.29 13.22
C ALA A 147 7.85 -14.52 14.08
N ASP A 148 8.87 -14.41 14.93
CA ASP A 148 9.29 -15.44 15.90
C ASP A 148 8.53 -15.34 17.24
N GLY A 149 7.59 -14.41 17.36
CA GLY A 149 6.80 -14.16 18.56
C GLY A 149 7.50 -13.28 19.61
N THR A 150 8.74 -12.86 19.38
CA THR A 150 9.42 -11.90 20.25
C THR A 150 8.78 -10.52 20.11
N THR A 151 8.84 -9.74 21.19
CA THR A 151 8.29 -8.39 21.22
C THR A 151 9.43 -7.40 21.27
N ARG A 152 9.61 -6.65 20.19
CA ARG A 152 10.58 -5.56 20.14
C ARG A 152 9.90 -4.28 20.62
N ILE A 153 10.49 -3.63 21.62
CA ILE A 153 10.11 -2.27 21.98
C ILE A 153 10.48 -1.37 20.80
N ILE A 154 9.48 -0.79 20.17
CA ILE A 154 9.67 0.15 19.07
C ILE A 154 10.19 1.45 19.66
N PHE A 155 9.46 2.09 20.57
CA PHE A 155 9.91 3.37 21.12
C PHE A 155 9.33 3.66 22.52
N LYS A 156 10.07 4.41 23.35
CA LYS A 156 9.69 4.77 24.73
C LYS A 156 8.74 5.98 24.69
N THR A 157 7.62 5.90 25.39
CA THR A 157 6.61 6.95 25.39
C THR A 157 6.77 7.89 26.58
N THR A 158 6.09 9.04 26.55
CA THR A 158 6.06 9.98 27.68
C THR A 158 5.45 9.32 28.91
N ASP A 159 5.95 9.66 30.10
CA ASP A 159 5.41 9.14 31.36
C ASP A 159 3.93 9.54 31.55
N PRO A 160 3.10 8.69 32.20
CA PRO A 160 1.68 8.98 32.40
C PRO A 160 1.44 10.18 33.33
N GLY A 161 0.19 10.67 33.37
CA GLY A 161 -0.19 11.78 34.24
C GLY A 161 0.29 13.14 33.72
N PHE A 162 0.83 13.98 34.61
CA PHE A 162 1.21 15.36 34.29
C PHE A 162 2.18 15.47 33.10
N ALA A 163 3.17 14.57 32.99
CA ALA A 163 4.12 14.62 31.87
C ALA A 163 3.44 14.45 30.51
N THR A 164 2.45 13.55 30.40
CA THR A 164 1.66 13.39 29.16
C THR A 164 0.78 14.60 28.90
N GLN A 165 0.15 15.16 29.94
CA GLN A 165 -0.68 16.35 29.82
C GLN A 165 0.14 17.56 29.34
N ASP A 166 1.26 17.85 30.00
CA ASP A 166 2.14 18.97 29.64
C ASP A 166 2.69 18.84 28.22
N ALA A 167 3.06 17.61 27.80
CA ALA A 167 3.54 17.35 26.45
C ALA A 167 2.44 17.57 25.39
N MET A 168 1.21 17.13 25.66
CA MET A 168 0.07 17.36 24.75
C MET A 168 -0.33 18.83 24.68
N SER A 169 -0.37 19.54 25.80
CA SER A 169 -0.61 20.99 25.83
C SER A 169 0.46 21.74 25.03
N SER A 170 1.74 21.38 25.22
CA SER A 170 2.86 21.98 24.48
C SER A 170 2.77 21.72 22.97
N LEU A 171 2.39 20.51 22.56
CA LEU A 171 2.22 20.15 21.15
C LEU A 171 1.08 20.95 20.49
N VAL A 172 -0.05 21.08 21.17
CA VAL A 172 -1.21 21.84 20.69
C VAL A 172 -0.90 23.34 20.63
N GLU A 173 -0.24 23.89 21.66
CA GLU A 173 0.18 25.30 21.68
C GLU A 173 1.17 25.59 20.55
N TRP A 174 2.15 24.71 20.32
CA TRP A 174 3.09 24.83 19.21
C TRP A 174 2.38 24.83 17.85
N TYR A 175 1.40 23.93 17.65
CA TYR A 175 0.66 23.84 16.38
C TYR A 175 0.05 25.19 15.97
N TYR A 176 -0.49 25.95 16.92
CA TYR A 176 -1.10 27.25 16.69
C TYR A 176 -0.11 28.43 16.70
N SER A 177 0.87 28.42 17.59
CA SER A 177 1.78 29.56 17.78
C SER A 177 2.88 29.64 16.72
N ASP A 178 3.28 28.50 16.15
CA ASP A 178 4.32 28.49 15.13
C ASP A 178 3.78 29.00 13.79
N SER A 179 4.33 30.10 13.27
CA SER A 179 3.96 30.62 11.94
C SER A 179 5.03 30.36 10.88
N LYS A 180 6.13 29.69 11.24
CA LYS A 180 7.31 29.52 10.39
C LYS A 180 7.33 28.18 9.67
N THR A 181 6.84 27.11 10.31
CA THR A 181 6.85 25.78 9.72
C THR A 181 5.79 25.66 8.63
N LEU A 182 6.21 25.16 7.47
CA LEU A 182 5.30 24.93 6.34
C LEU A 182 4.19 23.92 6.73
N PRO A 183 2.95 24.09 6.25
CA PRO A 183 1.79 23.29 6.66
C PRO A 183 2.00 21.77 6.62
N LEU A 184 2.55 21.23 5.53
CA LEU A 184 2.80 19.79 5.40
C LEU A 184 3.86 19.27 6.38
N ILE A 185 4.92 20.06 6.62
CA ILE A 185 5.95 19.71 7.61
C ILE A 185 5.33 19.74 9.01
N LYS A 186 4.52 20.75 9.29
CA LYS A 186 3.81 20.87 10.58
C LYS A 186 2.88 19.67 10.82
N ALA A 187 2.12 19.24 9.82
CA ALA A 187 1.28 18.06 9.91
C ALA A 187 2.10 16.78 10.20
N ALA A 188 3.19 16.57 9.45
CA ALA A 188 4.07 15.43 9.68
C ALA A 188 4.67 15.45 11.10
N VAL A 189 5.23 16.58 11.54
CA VAL A 189 5.83 16.71 12.89
C VAL A 189 4.79 16.55 14.00
N PHE A 190 3.57 17.06 13.81
CA PHE A 190 2.49 16.86 14.77
C PHE A 190 2.15 15.38 14.94
N VAL A 191 2.03 14.63 13.84
CA VAL A 191 1.77 13.18 13.89
C VAL A 191 2.92 12.43 14.56
N TYR A 192 4.17 12.80 14.26
CA TYR A 192 5.35 12.21 14.90
C TYR A 192 5.34 12.42 16.41
N GLU A 193 5.14 13.66 16.86
CA GLU A 193 5.19 13.95 18.29
C GLU A 193 3.98 13.38 19.02
N PHE A 194 2.79 13.39 18.42
CA PHE A 194 1.62 12.71 18.98
C PHE A 194 1.88 11.21 19.21
N LEU A 195 2.43 10.52 18.20
CA LEU A 195 2.81 9.10 18.33
C LEU A 195 3.86 8.90 19.42
N SER A 196 4.83 9.81 19.48
CA SER A 196 5.94 9.76 20.41
C SER A 196 5.54 10.04 21.86
N ILE A 197 4.57 10.93 22.09
CA ILE A 197 3.94 11.14 23.40
C ILE A 197 3.11 9.92 23.79
N HIS A 198 2.36 9.38 22.82
CA HIS A 198 1.47 8.23 22.97
C HIS A 198 0.46 8.45 24.12
N PRO A 199 -0.41 9.48 24.01
CA PRO A 199 -1.11 10.04 25.15
C PRO A 199 -2.26 9.19 25.71
N PHE A 200 -2.84 8.29 24.93
CA PHE A 200 -3.94 7.41 25.34
C PHE A 200 -3.44 6.03 25.74
N GLN A 201 -4.23 5.25 26.48
CA GLN A 201 -3.82 3.91 26.90
C GLN A 201 -3.70 2.94 25.71
N ASP A 202 -4.64 3.01 24.76
CA ASP A 202 -4.65 2.30 23.47
C ASP A 202 -5.18 3.24 22.37
N GLY A 203 -5.14 2.84 21.10
CA GLY A 203 -5.75 3.57 19.99
C GLY A 203 -4.88 4.68 19.40
N ASN A 204 -3.71 4.96 19.96
CA ASN A 204 -2.84 6.05 19.50
C ASN A 204 -2.41 5.92 18.04
N GLY A 205 -2.05 4.71 17.57
CA GLY A 205 -1.65 4.50 16.17
C GLY A 205 -2.80 4.79 15.20
N ARG A 206 -4.00 4.31 15.51
CA ARG A 206 -5.22 4.58 14.74
C ARG A 206 -5.56 6.07 14.74
N LEU A 207 -5.52 6.69 15.92
CA LEU A 207 -5.82 8.11 16.05
C LEU A 207 -4.78 8.98 15.35
N SER A 208 -3.49 8.65 15.40
CA SER A 208 -2.46 9.45 14.73
C SER A 208 -2.64 9.50 13.21
N ARG A 209 -3.08 8.39 12.59
CA ARG A 209 -3.39 8.33 11.16
C ARG A 209 -4.63 9.18 10.83
N LEU A 210 -5.69 9.09 11.66
CA LEU A 210 -6.86 9.97 11.54
C LEU A 210 -6.49 11.45 11.70
N LEU A 211 -5.58 11.78 12.63
CA LEU A 211 -5.07 13.14 12.81
C LEU A 211 -4.22 13.59 11.62
N GLY A 212 -3.42 12.70 11.01
CA GLY A 212 -2.74 12.97 9.75
C GLY A 212 -3.73 13.40 8.67
N THR A 213 -4.80 12.63 8.48
CA THR A 213 -5.88 12.98 7.54
C THR A 213 -6.56 14.29 7.90
N LEU A 214 -6.93 14.52 9.17
CA LEU A 214 -7.52 15.78 9.63
C LEU A 214 -6.63 16.98 9.34
N LEU A 215 -5.34 16.91 9.65
CA LEU A 215 -4.38 17.99 9.46
C LEU A 215 -4.17 18.30 7.97
N LEU A 216 -4.08 17.27 7.12
CA LEU A 216 -4.00 17.44 5.67
C LEU A 216 -5.25 18.16 5.12
N LEU A 217 -6.44 17.75 5.57
CA LEU A 217 -7.71 18.41 5.20
C LEU A 217 -7.76 19.87 5.65
N LYS A 218 -7.35 20.17 6.89
CA LYS A 218 -7.31 21.55 7.41
C LYS A 218 -6.30 22.43 6.65
N HIS A 219 -5.28 21.84 6.03
CA HIS A 219 -4.30 22.54 5.22
C HIS A 219 -4.63 22.59 3.73
N GLY A 220 -5.82 22.14 3.31
CA GLY A 220 -6.33 22.31 1.95
C GLY A 220 -6.25 21.05 1.08
N TYR A 221 -5.48 20.04 1.49
CA TYR A 221 -5.25 18.79 0.74
C TYR A 221 -6.47 17.85 0.75
N SER A 222 -7.59 18.32 0.22
CA SER A 222 -8.90 17.65 0.20
C SER A 222 -8.91 16.33 -0.56
N TRP A 223 -7.98 16.15 -1.51
CA TRP A 223 -7.80 14.94 -2.30
C TRP A 223 -7.44 13.71 -1.45
N ILE A 224 -6.95 13.91 -0.22
CA ILE A 224 -6.62 12.81 0.71
C ILE A 224 -7.83 11.90 1.01
N GLN A 225 -9.06 12.41 0.87
CA GLN A 225 -10.29 11.61 1.08
C GLN A 225 -10.55 10.55 0.02
N TYR A 226 -9.83 10.61 -1.11
CA TYR A 226 -10.04 9.73 -2.27
C TYR A 226 -8.92 8.71 -2.45
N VAL A 227 -8.02 8.64 -1.46
CA VAL A 227 -6.90 7.70 -1.38
C VAL A 227 -6.86 7.09 0.02
N SER A 228 -6.15 5.98 0.15
CA SER A 228 -5.90 5.38 1.45
C SER A 228 -4.46 5.63 1.87
N PHE A 229 -4.27 6.65 2.71
CA PHE A 229 -2.95 6.95 3.28
C PHE A 229 -2.49 5.82 4.22
N GLU A 230 -3.45 5.22 4.94
CA GLU A 230 -3.18 4.13 5.87
C GLU A 230 -2.75 2.86 5.14
N HIS A 231 -3.30 2.57 3.96
CA HIS A 231 -2.85 1.44 3.14
C HIS A 231 -1.42 1.63 2.62
N GLU A 232 -1.03 2.86 2.31
CA GLU A 232 0.35 3.17 1.93
C GLU A 232 1.31 2.95 3.11
N ILE A 233 0.90 3.33 4.32
CA ILE A 233 1.67 3.05 5.54
C ILE A 233 1.71 1.55 5.83
N GLU A 234 0.60 0.83 5.64
CA GLU A 234 0.50 -0.61 5.84
C GLU A 234 1.48 -1.39 4.94
N SER A 235 1.52 -1.06 3.64
CA SER A 235 2.42 -1.70 2.68
C SER A 235 3.90 -1.46 3.00
N ARG A 236 4.20 -0.37 3.73
CA ARG A 236 5.53 0.02 4.19
C ARG A 236 5.69 -0.02 5.71
N LYS A 237 4.91 -0.88 6.39
CA LYS A 237 4.86 -0.97 7.86
C LYS A 237 6.23 -1.14 8.53
N SER A 238 7.11 -1.95 7.93
CA SER A 238 8.47 -2.13 8.45
C SER A 238 9.30 -0.85 8.36
N GLU A 239 9.19 -0.10 7.27
CA GLU A 239 9.88 1.18 7.09
C GLU A 239 9.33 2.23 8.04
N TYR A 240 8.00 2.32 8.14
CA TYR A 240 7.28 3.19 9.06
C TYR A 240 7.82 3.09 10.50
N TYR A 241 7.87 1.87 11.05
CA TYR A 241 8.41 1.68 12.41
C TYR A 241 9.92 1.91 12.47
N LYS A 242 10.69 1.54 11.44
CA LYS A 242 12.13 1.79 11.39
C LYS A 242 12.46 3.28 11.47
N VAL A 243 11.72 4.11 10.73
CA VAL A 243 11.92 5.57 10.71
C VAL A 243 11.51 6.20 12.04
N LEU A 244 10.37 5.80 12.63
CA LEU A 244 9.99 6.24 13.97
C LEU A 244 11.06 5.89 15.03
N MET A 245 11.58 4.66 14.98
CA MET A 245 12.68 4.24 15.86
C MET A 245 13.94 5.05 15.63
N GLN A 246 14.31 5.31 14.37
CA GLN A 246 15.49 6.08 14.01
C GLN A 246 15.45 7.48 14.61
N CYS A 247 14.33 8.20 14.45
CA CYS A 247 14.18 9.55 14.99
C CYS A 247 14.24 9.55 16.52
N GLN A 248 13.62 8.58 17.20
CA GLN A 248 13.55 8.58 18.66
C GLN A 248 14.86 8.20 19.38
N ARG A 249 15.84 7.61 18.68
CA ARG A 249 17.11 7.17 19.30
C ARG A 249 17.83 8.25 20.10
N SER A 250 17.67 9.51 19.69
CA SER A 250 18.36 10.66 20.29
C SER A 250 17.47 11.49 21.21
N ARG A 251 16.37 10.93 21.74
CA ARG A 251 15.45 11.67 22.63
C ARG A 251 16.08 11.94 24.02
N PRO A 252 16.10 13.20 24.52
CA PRO A 252 15.68 14.43 23.86
C PRO A 252 16.75 14.98 22.89
N GLY A 253 16.32 15.47 21.72
CA GLY A 253 17.22 15.93 20.66
C GLY A 253 17.07 15.14 19.37
N GLU A 254 15.87 14.62 19.12
CA GLU A 254 15.53 13.87 17.91
C GLU A 254 15.82 14.68 16.65
N GLU A 255 16.22 13.96 15.61
CA GLU A 255 16.32 14.48 14.26
C GLU A 255 15.15 13.88 13.48
N VAL A 256 14.22 14.75 13.03
CA VAL A 256 12.92 14.35 12.49
C VAL A 256 12.83 14.44 10.97
N ALA A 257 13.90 14.82 10.27
CA ALA A 257 13.90 14.87 8.81
C ALA A 257 13.55 13.50 8.17
N PRO A 258 14.08 12.34 8.61
CA PRO A 258 13.70 11.03 8.07
C PRO A 258 12.20 10.75 8.16
N TRP A 259 11.55 11.16 9.25
CA TRP A 259 10.11 11.01 9.39
C TRP A 259 9.34 11.88 8.41
N VAL A 260 9.73 13.16 8.28
CA VAL A 260 9.10 14.09 7.33
C VAL A 260 9.28 13.59 5.90
N GLU A 261 10.47 13.10 5.55
CA GLU A 261 10.75 12.51 4.24
C GLU A 261 9.86 11.29 3.96
N PHE A 262 9.79 10.34 4.90
CA PHE A 262 8.91 9.17 4.78
C PHE A 262 7.44 9.57 4.61
N PHE A 263 6.95 10.53 5.40
CA PHE A 263 5.58 11.02 5.32
C PHE A 263 5.30 11.60 3.92
N PHE A 264 6.25 12.35 3.36
CA PHE A 264 6.11 12.98 2.05
C PHE A 264 6.22 11.95 0.91
N ASP A 265 7.08 10.96 1.04
CA ASP A 265 7.17 9.83 0.12
C ASP A 265 5.82 9.10 0.02
N CYS A 266 5.16 8.88 1.15
CA CYS A 266 3.80 8.35 1.17
C CYS A 266 2.81 9.22 0.41
N LEU A 267 2.75 10.52 0.72
CA LEU A 267 1.83 11.45 0.05
C LEU A 267 2.04 11.49 -1.46
N LEU A 268 3.29 11.54 -1.91
CA LEU A 268 3.61 11.58 -3.34
C LEU A 268 3.24 10.28 -4.05
N ASN A 269 3.45 9.13 -3.42
CA ASN A 269 3.08 7.86 -4.03
C ASN A 269 1.55 7.75 -4.19
N ILE A 270 0.79 8.04 -3.13
CA ILE A 270 -0.69 7.98 -3.21
C ILE A 270 -1.26 9.05 -4.15
N GLN A 271 -0.62 10.22 -4.24
CA GLN A 271 -0.97 11.25 -5.23
C GLN A 271 -0.80 10.74 -6.66
N GLN A 272 0.34 10.10 -6.96
CA GLN A 272 0.61 9.53 -8.30
C GLN A 272 -0.39 8.43 -8.64
N GLN A 273 -0.69 7.54 -7.68
CA GLN A 273 -1.71 6.50 -7.86
C GLN A 273 -3.10 7.09 -8.14
N LEU A 274 -3.47 8.17 -7.45
CA LEU A 274 -4.74 8.86 -7.69
C LEU A 274 -4.79 9.46 -9.09
N MET A 275 -3.73 10.15 -9.52
CA MET A 275 -3.64 10.69 -10.88
C MET A 275 -3.76 9.60 -11.94
N ALA A 276 -3.07 8.47 -11.76
CA ALA A 276 -3.15 7.35 -12.69
C ALA A 276 -4.59 6.82 -12.79
N LYS A 277 -5.28 6.63 -11.66
CA LYS A 277 -6.69 6.20 -11.63
C LYS A 277 -7.61 7.18 -12.35
N LEU A 278 -7.43 8.49 -12.11
CA LEU A 278 -8.24 9.52 -12.74
C LEU A 278 -8.02 9.61 -14.25
N GLU A 279 -6.79 9.44 -14.73
CA GLU A 279 -6.51 9.42 -16.16
C GLU A 279 -7.12 8.21 -16.87
N VAL A 280 -7.10 7.03 -16.24
CA VAL A 280 -7.80 5.83 -16.74
C VAL A 280 -9.31 6.09 -16.84
N GLN A 281 -9.92 6.66 -15.79
CA GLN A 281 -11.36 6.95 -15.76
C GLN A 281 -11.78 8.03 -16.76
N LYS A 282 -10.99 9.10 -16.92
CA LYS A 282 -11.22 10.14 -17.92
C LYS A 282 -11.22 9.56 -19.33
N LYS A 283 -10.29 8.65 -19.63
CA LYS A 283 -10.25 7.97 -20.93
C LYS A 283 -11.44 7.03 -21.12
N ALA A 284 -11.84 6.30 -20.08
CA ALA A 284 -13.00 5.40 -20.15
C ALA A 284 -14.33 6.17 -20.34
N SER A 285 -14.48 7.35 -19.75
CA SER A 285 -15.69 8.18 -19.86
C SER A 285 -15.87 8.84 -21.24
N MET A 286 -14.77 9.11 -21.95
CA MET A 286 -14.75 9.67 -23.32
C MET A 286 -15.07 8.66 -24.42
N LEU A 287 -15.24 7.38 -24.09
CA LEU A 287 -15.62 6.35 -25.05
C LEU A 287 -17.02 6.62 -25.64
N SER A 288 -17.14 6.57 -26.96
CA SER A 288 -18.42 6.56 -27.68
C SER A 288 -19.28 5.35 -27.28
N GLN A 289 -20.58 5.38 -27.59
CA GLN A 289 -21.51 4.28 -27.26
C GLN A 289 -21.00 2.90 -27.73
N ARG A 290 -20.48 2.85 -28.96
CA ARG A 290 -19.92 1.61 -29.55
C ARG A 290 -18.63 1.19 -28.87
N GLU A 291 -17.80 2.14 -28.47
CA GLU A 291 -16.57 1.87 -27.73
C GLU A 291 -16.87 1.36 -26.32
N LYS A 292 -17.89 1.90 -25.64
CA LYS A 292 -18.37 1.38 -24.35
C LYS A 292 -18.89 -0.05 -24.47
N MET A 293 -19.63 -0.37 -25.55
CA MET A 293 -20.08 -1.73 -25.82
C MET A 293 -18.91 -2.69 -26.05
N ILE A 294 -17.90 -2.28 -26.84
CA ILE A 294 -16.69 -3.08 -27.07
C ILE A 294 -15.91 -3.26 -25.76
N TYR A 295 -15.70 -2.19 -25.01
CA TYR A 295 -14.99 -2.21 -23.73
C TYR A 295 -15.68 -3.13 -22.72
N SER A 296 -16.99 -2.95 -22.50
CA SER A 296 -17.77 -3.78 -21.56
C SER A 296 -17.86 -5.23 -22.03
N PHE A 297 -17.91 -5.49 -23.34
CA PHE A 297 -17.85 -6.86 -23.85
C PHE A 297 -16.53 -7.54 -23.52
N ILE A 298 -15.40 -6.85 -23.71
CA ILE A 298 -14.06 -7.38 -23.42
C ILE A 298 -13.82 -7.51 -21.91
N GLU A 299 -14.34 -6.57 -21.11
CA GLU A 299 -14.35 -6.64 -19.65
C GLU A 299 -15.02 -7.93 -19.16
N ASN A 300 -16.16 -8.29 -19.74
CA ASN A 300 -16.90 -9.50 -19.39
C ASN A 300 -16.39 -10.77 -20.11
N HIS A 301 -15.56 -10.64 -21.15
CA HIS A 301 -15.02 -11.74 -21.95
C HIS A 301 -13.53 -11.53 -22.27
N PRO A 302 -12.63 -11.65 -21.29
CA PRO A 302 -11.20 -11.41 -21.49
C PRO A 302 -10.61 -12.39 -22.51
N GLY A 303 -9.70 -11.91 -23.37
CA GLY A 303 -9.09 -12.73 -24.41
C GLY A 303 -9.95 -12.86 -25.67
N SER A 304 -10.99 -12.03 -25.81
CA SER A 304 -11.82 -11.94 -27.00
C SER A 304 -11.03 -11.50 -28.23
N ARG A 305 -11.34 -12.11 -29.38
CA ARG A 305 -10.74 -11.72 -30.68
C ARG A 305 -11.61 -10.70 -31.41
N SER A 306 -10.99 -9.84 -32.23
CA SER A 306 -11.72 -8.82 -33.01
C SER A 306 -12.90 -9.36 -33.83
N GLY A 307 -12.78 -10.56 -34.42
CA GLY A 307 -13.86 -11.21 -35.17
C GLY A 307 -15.02 -11.70 -34.32
N GLU A 308 -14.75 -12.10 -33.08
CA GLU A 308 -15.78 -12.50 -32.12
C GLU A 308 -16.55 -11.30 -31.61
N ILE A 309 -15.83 -10.25 -31.22
CA ILE A 309 -16.39 -8.97 -30.76
C ILE A 309 -17.31 -8.38 -31.84
N ALA A 310 -16.83 -8.34 -33.10
CA ALA A 310 -17.61 -7.86 -34.24
C ALA A 310 -18.92 -8.62 -34.44
N ARG A 311 -18.88 -9.95 -34.34
CA ARG A 311 -20.05 -10.81 -34.53
C ARG A 311 -21.04 -10.71 -33.37
N LYS A 312 -20.54 -10.64 -32.13
CA LYS A 312 -21.37 -10.63 -30.92
C LYS A 312 -22.04 -9.29 -30.65
N LEU A 313 -21.37 -8.19 -31.02
CA LEU A 313 -21.90 -6.84 -30.85
C LEU A 313 -22.60 -6.29 -32.10
N ASP A 314 -22.63 -7.06 -33.19
CA ASP A 314 -23.14 -6.65 -34.49
C ASP A 314 -22.51 -5.32 -34.99
N ILE A 315 -21.19 -5.22 -34.83
CA ILE A 315 -20.39 -4.06 -35.26
C ILE A 315 -19.48 -4.52 -36.40
N PRO A 316 -19.39 -3.79 -37.53
CA PRO A 316 -18.50 -4.15 -38.63
C PRO A 316 -17.05 -4.35 -38.18
N LEU A 317 -16.43 -5.46 -38.58
CA LEU A 317 -15.07 -5.84 -38.18
C LEU A 317 -14.01 -4.73 -38.43
N PRO A 318 -14.05 -3.97 -39.55
CA PRO A 318 -13.12 -2.84 -39.73
C PRO A 318 -13.27 -1.76 -38.65
N THR A 319 -14.51 -1.46 -38.24
CA THR A 319 -14.80 -0.50 -37.17
C THR A 319 -14.33 -1.00 -35.82
N VAL A 320 -14.57 -2.27 -35.51
CA VAL A 320 -14.05 -2.92 -34.28
C VAL A 320 -12.53 -2.88 -34.25
N LYS A 321 -11.85 -3.25 -35.34
CA LYS A 321 -10.37 -3.20 -35.40
C LYS A 321 -9.81 -1.80 -35.20
N ARG A 322 -10.43 -0.78 -35.79
CA ARG A 322 -10.03 0.63 -35.59
C ARG A 322 -10.18 1.04 -34.13
N MET A 323 -11.35 0.79 -33.53
CA MET A 323 -11.63 1.15 -32.12
C MET A 323 -10.73 0.38 -31.15
N LEU A 324 -10.48 -0.91 -31.39
CA LEU A 324 -9.54 -1.71 -30.61
C LEU A 324 -8.12 -1.16 -30.68
N ALA A 325 -7.65 -0.74 -31.86
CA ALA A 325 -6.33 -0.13 -32.00
C ALA A 325 -6.24 1.21 -31.23
N GLU A 326 -7.27 2.05 -31.30
CA GLU A 326 -7.36 3.31 -30.55
C GLU A 326 -7.38 3.06 -29.03
N MET A 327 -8.12 2.05 -28.56
CA MET A 327 -8.19 1.64 -27.17
C MET A 327 -6.87 1.06 -26.64
N VAL A 328 -6.11 0.35 -27.47
CA VAL A 328 -4.78 -0.17 -27.11
C VAL A 328 -3.77 0.98 -27.01
N VAL A 329 -3.77 1.91 -27.98
CA VAL A 329 -2.90 3.10 -27.94
C VAL A 329 -3.20 3.97 -26.72
N SER A 330 -4.48 4.11 -26.36
CA SER A 330 -4.90 4.89 -25.19
C SER A 330 -4.72 4.18 -23.85
N LYS A 331 -4.25 2.91 -23.85
CA LYS A 331 -4.07 2.02 -22.69
C LYS A 331 -5.36 1.57 -22.00
N LEU A 332 -6.50 1.64 -22.68
CA LEU A 332 -7.76 1.08 -22.16
C LEU A 332 -7.83 -0.44 -22.32
N LEU A 333 -7.15 -0.98 -23.34
CA LEU A 333 -7.06 -2.40 -23.63
C LEU A 333 -5.60 -2.84 -23.75
N ILE A 334 -5.33 -4.08 -23.33
CA ILE A 334 -4.07 -4.78 -23.58
C ILE A 334 -4.28 -5.73 -24.75
N GLN A 335 -3.42 -5.63 -25.77
CA GLN A 335 -3.39 -6.51 -26.92
C GLN A 335 -2.38 -7.65 -26.69
N PHE A 336 -2.81 -8.89 -26.89
CA PHE A 336 -1.95 -10.06 -26.85
C PHE A 336 -1.85 -10.76 -28.20
N GLY A 337 -0.66 -11.22 -28.55
CA GLY A 337 -0.36 -11.97 -29.78
C GLY A 337 -0.22 -11.10 -31.04
N LYS A 338 0.09 -11.73 -32.16
CA LYS A 338 0.22 -11.10 -33.49
C LYS A 338 -0.58 -11.88 -34.54
N GLY A 339 -1.06 -11.19 -35.59
CA GLY A 339 -1.79 -11.81 -36.69
C GLY A 339 -3.13 -12.44 -36.28
N ALA A 340 -3.43 -13.63 -36.78
CA ALA A 340 -4.71 -14.33 -36.55
C ALA A 340 -4.97 -14.73 -35.08
N GLY A 341 -3.94 -14.72 -34.23
CA GLY A 341 -4.03 -15.02 -32.79
C GLY A 341 -4.31 -13.81 -31.89
N THR A 342 -4.45 -12.61 -32.47
CA THR A 342 -4.60 -11.36 -31.71
C THR A 342 -5.88 -11.34 -30.88
N ASN A 343 -5.74 -11.11 -29.57
CA ASN A 343 -6.86 -10.98 -28.63
C ASN A 343 -6.66 -9.80 -27.67
N TYR A 344 -7.73 -9.39 -27.01
CA TYR A 344 -7.79 -8.14 -26.22
C TYR A 344 -8.36 -8.41 -24.83
N THR A 345 -7.86 -7.67 -23.85
CA THR A 345 -8.36 -7.63 -22.46
C THR A 345 -8.39 -6.17 -21.98
N ILE A 346 -9.15 -5.84 -20.94
CA ILE A 346 -9.03 -4.54 -20.28
C ILE A 346 -7.82 -4.56 -19.33
N GLU A 347 -7.20 -3.39 -19.05
CA GLU A 347 -6.12 -3.24 -18.05
C GLU A 347 -6.57 -3.57 -16.60
N GLY A 348 -7.72 -4.20 -16.43
CA GLY A 348 -8.36 -4.49 -15.14
C GLY A 348 -8.89 -5.91 -14.97
N THR A 349 -8.72 -6.85 -15.90
CA THR A 349 -9.10 -8.25 -15.63
C THR A 349 -8.02 -8.95 -14.84
N GLY A 350 -8.04 -8.62 -13.54
CA GLY A 350 -8.12 -9.63 -12.51
C GLY A 350 -6.80 -10.15 -12.01
N VAL A 351 -5.92 -9.28 -11.51
CA VAL A 351 -5.08 -9.74 -10.41
C VAL A 351 -6.03 -10.09 -9.26
N LEU A 352 -6.48 -11.35 -9.18
CA LEU A 352 -7.33 -11.89 -8.12
C LEU A 352 -6.71 -11.64 -6.75
N LYS A 353 -5.37 -11.59 -6.69
CA LYS A 353 -4.61 -11.25 -5.49
C LYS A 353 -3.31 -10.54 -5.87
N LYS A 354 -3.17 -9.27 -5.45
CA LYS A 354 -1.97 -8.46 -5.64
C LYS A 354 -0.98 -8.66 -4.51
N ASP A 355 0.30 -8.43 -4.80
CA ASP A 355 1.39 -8.42 -3.82
C ASP A 355 1.38 -9.65 -2.90
N GLN A 356 1.07 -10.81 -3.48
CA GLN A 356 1.12 -12.05 -2.72
C GLN A 356 2.56 -12.44 -2.48
N ALA A 357 2.84 -12.91 -1.27
CA ALA A 357 4.18 -13.34 -0.88
C ALA A 357 4.28 -14.87 -0.88
N MET A 358 5.32 -15.38 -1.52
CA MET A 358 5.72 -16.78 -1.45
C MET A 358 7.10 -16.86 -0.82
N ARG A 359 7.17 -17.31 0.43
CA ARG A 359 8.42 -17.47 1.17
C ARG A 359 9.02 -18.86 0.94
N PHE A 360 10.33 -18.88 0.73
CA PHE A 360 11.16 -20.07 0.59
C PHE A 360 12.20 -20.08 1.71
N THR A 361 12.38 -21.24 2.32
CA THR A 361 13.31 -21.48 3.44
C THR A 361 14.12 -22.76 3.17
N ASP A 362 15.05 -23.12 4.06
CA ASP A 362 15.80 -24.39 3.96
C ASP A 362 14.93 -25.63 3.92
N THR A 363 13.83 -25.61 4.67
CA THR A 363 12.91 -26.74 4.80
C THR A 363 11.81 -26.73 3.74
N ASP A 364 11.68 -25.63 2.98
CA ASP A 364 10.58 -25.36 2.07
C ASP A 364 11.10 -24.66 0.81
N ARG A 365 11.92 -25.39 0.04
CA ARG A 365 12.67 -24.88 -1.13
C ARG A 365 11.86 -24.88 -2.43
N SER A 366 10.65 -25.43 -2.44
CA SER A 366 9.85 -25.59 -3.66
C SER A 366 8.38 -25.36 -3.39
N LYS A 367 7.71 -24.68 -4.33
CA LYS A 367 6.29 -24.34 -4.25
C LYS A 367 5.59 -24.77 -5.52
N GLN A 368 4.49 -25.50 -5.35
CA GLN A 368 3.69 -26.04 -6.44
C GLN A 368 2.29 -25.47 -6.43
N PHE A 369 1.77 -25.14 -7.61
CA PHE A 369 0.40 -24.67 -7.79
C PHE A 369 -0.11 -24.96 -9.20
N MET A 370 -1.43 -24.94 -9.35
CA MET A 370 -2.11 -25.18 -10.62
C MET A 370 -2.70 -23.89 -11.19
N LEU A 371 -2.45 -23.65 -12.48
CA LEU A 371 -3.18 -22.66 -13.28
C LEU A 371 -4.30 -23.39 -14.01
N GLN A 372 -5.55 -23.07 -13.69
CA GLN A 372 -6.70 -23.89 -14.08
C GLN A 372 -7.31 -23.50 -15.43
N HIS A 373 -7.23 -22.22 -15.80
CA HIS A 373 -7.97 -21.68 -16.94
C HIS A 373 -7.06 -20.98 -17.93
N GLN A 374 -7.48 -21.01 -19.20
CA GLN A 374 -6.79 -20.27 -20.24
C GLN A 374 -6.79 -18.78 -19.92
N GLY A 375 -5.59 -18.22 -19.72
CA GLY A 375 -5.42 -16.82 -19.32
C GLY A 375 -4.96 -16.63 -17.86
N SER A 376 -5.03 -17.67 -17.02
CA SER A 376 -4.46 -17.61 -15.67
C SER A 376 -2.95 -17.43 -15.72
N PHE A 377 -2.43 -16.56 -14.84
CA PHE A 377 -1.00 -16.29 -14.75
C PHE A 377 -0.54 -16.00 -13.32
N ILE A 378 0.76 -16.16 -13.12
CA ILE A 378 1.49 -15.55 -12.01
C ILE A 378 2.56 -14.64 -12.60
N GLU A 379 2.57 -13.40 -12.16
CA GLU A 379 3.59 -12.42 -12.51
C GLU A 379 4.44 -12.15 -11.28
N ILE A 380 5.70 -12.59 -11.32
CA ILE A 380 6.65 -12.30 -10.25
C ILE A 380 7.18 -10.88 -10.46
N THR A 381 6.88 -9.99 -9.53
CA THR A 381 7.22 -8.57 -9.63
C THR A 381 8.46 -8.21 -8.80
N ARG A 382 8.67 -8.85 -7.64
CA ARG A 382 9.81 -8.57 -6.75
C ARG A 382 10.37 -9.82 -6.11
N ILE A 383 11.68 -9.82 -5.83
CA ILE A 383 12.34 -10.86 -5.05
C ILE A 383 13.06 -10.19 -3.88
N ILE A 384 12.67 -10.55 -2.66
CA ILE A 384 13.24 -10.02 -1.44
C ILE A 384 14.11 -11.11 -0.84
N LEU A 385 15.40 -10.81 -0.62
CA LEU A 385 16.29 -11.66 0.15
C LEU A 385 16.40 -11.08 1.55
N THR A 386 16.25 -11.90 2.59
CA THR A 386 16.43 -11.47 3.98
C THR A 386 17.62 -12.23 4.57
N PRO A 387 18.76 -11.57 4.81
CA PRO A 387 19.93 -12.22 5.40
C PRO A 387 19.58 -12.76 6.78
N LEU A 388 19.91 -14.03 7.03
CA LEU A 388 19.78 -14.71 8.32
C LEU A 388 21.08 -14.65 9.14
N PHE A 389 22.02 -13.79 8.75
CA PHE A 389 23.27 -13.52 9.42
C PHE A 389 23.48 -12.02 9.65
N GLU A 390 24.24 -11.68 10.68
CA GLU A 390 24.65 -10.30 10.94
C GLU A 390 25.75 -9.85 9.98
N TRP A 391 25.66 -8.61 9.52
CA TRP A 391 26.63 -7.98 8.63
C TRP A 391 26.84 -6.52 9.05
N LYS A 392 28.08 -6.03 8.97
CA LYS A 392 28.51 -4.75 9.55
C LYS A 392 28.74 -3.67 8.50
N HIS A 393 29.01 -4.06 7.25
CA HIS A 393 29.39 -3.12 6.19
C HIS A 393 28.49 -3.23 4.95
N PRO A 394 28.04 -2.09 4.37
CA PRO A 394 27.28 -2.02 3.11
C PRO A 394 27.78 -3.00 2.02
N GLY A 395 26.91 -3.88 1.51
CA GLY A 395 27.24 -4.84 0.45
C GLY A 395 27.88 -6.18 0.86
N GLU A 396 28.22 -6.42 2.14
CA GLU A 396 28.82 -7.71 2.58
C GLU A 396 27.98 -8.93 2.20
N TRP A 397 26.66 -8.78 2.27
CA TRP A 397 25.71 -9.84 1.93
C TRP A 397 25.74 -10.22 0.43
N GLY A 398 26.10 -9.29 -0.46
CA GLY A 398 26.18 -9.55 -1.91
C GLY A 398 27.29 -10.54 -2.25
N SER A 399 28.41 -10.48 -1.55
CA SER A 399 29.53 -11.43 -1.69
C SER A 399 29.19 -12.82 -1.14
N VAL A 400 28.30 -12.91 -0.15
CA VAL A 400 27.78 -14.19 0.36
C VAL A 400 26.81 -14.80 -0.66
N LEU A 401 25.89 -13.98 -1.18
CA LEU A 401 24.94 -14.38 -2.22
C LEU A 401 25.64 -14.94 -3.47
N ALA A 402 26.67 -14.23 -3.96
CA ALA A 402 27.44 -14.64 -5.14
C ALA A 402 28.19 -15.97 -4.93
N ARG A 403 28.72 -16.22 -3.72
CA ARG A 403 29.39 -17.49 -3.37
C ARG A 403 28.43 -18.67 -3.30
N ASN A 404 27.20 -18.44 -2.84
CA ASN A 404 26.21 -19.49 -2.64
C ASN A 404 25.46 -19.86 -3.93
N GLY A 405 25.59 -19.06 -5.00
CA GLY A 405 25.05 -19.38 -6.33
C GLY A 405 23.53 -19.53 -6.36
N LEU A 406 22.81 -18.72 -5.57
CA LEU A 406 21.35 -18.80 -5.44
C LEU A 406 20.65 -18.37 -6.74
N HIS A 407 19.75 -19.23 -7.22
CA HIS A 407 18.95 -18.97 -8.41
C HIS A 407 17.55 -19.59 -8.28
N ILE A 408 16.60 -18.98 -8.99
CA ILE A 408 15.21 -19.47 -9.05
C ILE A 408 15.03 -20.25 -10.35
N ARG A 409 14.52 -21.48 -10.23
CA ARG A 409 14.11 -22.32 -11.35
C ARG A 409 12.58 -22.41 -11.40
N ILE A 410 12.01 -22.21 -12.59
CA ILE A 410 10.57 -22.32 -12.81
C ILE A 410 10.33 -23.44 -13.83
N LYS A 411 9.56 -24.45 -13.42
CA LYS A 411 9.17 -25.58 -14.24
C LYS A 411 7.67 -25.60 -14.42
N CYS A 412 7.22 -25.77 -15.66
CA CYS A 412 5.80 -25.85 -15.96
C CYS A 412 5.47 -27.11 -16.77
N ILE A 413 4.35 -27.75 -16.45
CA ILE A 413 3.89 -29.00 -17.06
C ILE A 413 2.44 -28.80 -17.54
N SER A 414 2.21 -29.06 -18.84
CA SER A 414 0.90 -28.92 -19.48
C SER A 414 0.15 -30.26 -19.52
N ALA A 415 -1.19 -30.22 -19.50
CA ALA A 415 -2.02 -31.40 -19.76
C ALA A 415 -1.74 -31.94 -21.18
N GLY A 416 -0.94 -33.02 -21.28
CA GLY A 416 -0.32 -33.47 -22.54
C GLY A 416 1.17 -33.83 -22.44
N SER A 417 1.76 -33.77 -21.23
CA SER A 417 3.13 -34.22 -20.86
C SER A 417 4.29 -33.32 -21.28
N ALA A 418 4.05 -32.22 -21.98
CA ALA A 418 5.10 -31.26 -22.32
C ALA A 418 5.60 -30.54 -21.05
N THR A 419 6.88 -30.75 -20.72
CA THR A 419 7.58 -30.06 -19.65
C THR A 419 8.44 -28.95 -20.24
N VAL A 420 8.28 -27.73 -19.74
CA VAL A 420 9.08 -26.57 -20.15
C VAL A 420 9.67 -25.90 -18.92
N GLU A 421 10.96 -25.57 -18.99
CA GLU A 421 11.69 -24.94 -17.90
C GLU A 421 12.21 -23.57 -18.37
N ALA A 422 12.04 -22.56 -17.52
CA ALA A 422 12.64 -21.25 -17.75
C ALA A 422 14.14 -21.30 -17.41
N PRO A 423 14.98 -20.52 -18.10
CA PRO A 423 16.37 -20.36 -17.68
C PRO A 423 16.43 -19.84 -16.23
N PRO A 424 17.42 -20.30 -15.45
CA PRO A 424 17.54 -19.89 -14.05
C PRO A 424 17.72 -18.39 -13.94
N VAL A 425 16.91 -17.76 -13.10
CA VAL A 425 17.00 -16.33 -12.82
C VAL A 425 18.09 -16.15 -11.78
N ALA A 426 19.25 -15.65 -12.22
CA ALA A 426 20.35 -15.30 -11.33
C ALA A 426 19.95 -14.06 -10.51
N LEU A 427 20.09 -14.15 -9.19
CA LEU A 427 19.69 -13.08 -8.25
C LEU A 427 20.71 -11.94 -8.17
N ILE A 428 21.31 -11.54 -9.30
CA ILE A 428 22.34 -10.50 -9.33
C ILE A 428 21.98 -9.46 -10.38
N ALA A 429 21.19 -8.47 -9.97
CA ALA A 429 21.05 -7.21 -10.66
C ALA A 429 20.88 -6.07 -9.63
N ALA A 430 21.87 -5.17 -9.59
CA ALA A 430 21.89 -3.88 -8.89
C ALA A 430 21.35 -3.84 -7.44
N PRO A 431 22.11 -4.32 -6.43
CA PRO A 431 21.72 -4.17 -5.04
C PRO A 431 21.75 -2.71 -4.58
N TYR A 432 20.73 -2.28 -3.83
CA TYR A 432 20.84 -1.10 -2.97
C TYR A 432 21.89 -1.37 -1.89
N GLN A 433 22.82 -0.45 -1.68
CA GLN A 433 23.99 -0.61 -0.79
C GLN A 433 23.63 -1.05 0.66
N TYR A 434 22.40 -0.83 1.10
CA TYR A 434 21.94 -1.07 2.47
C TYR A 434 20.80 -2.10 2.61
N GLN A 435 20.23 -2.62 1.52
CA GLN A 435 19.11 -3.56 1.57
C GLN A 435 19.15 -4.62 0.45
N PRO A 436 18.94 -5.90 0.77
CA PRO A 436 18.86 -7.01 -0.18
C PRO A 436 17.47 -7.17 -0.84
N VAL A 437 16.94 -6.07 -1.39
CA VAL A 437 15.71 -6.06 -2.18
C VAL A 437 16.07 -5.99 -3.66
N PHE A 438 15.56 -6.94 -4.44
CA PHE A 438 15.75 -6.99 -5.89
C PHE A 438 14.41 -6.71 -6.57
N GLU A 439 14.30 -5.52 -7.15
CA GLU A 439 13.24 -5.22 -8.08
C GLU A 439 13.64 -5.78 -9.45
N LEU A 440 12.76 -6.58 -10.04
CA LEU A 440 13.00 -7.12 -11.37
C LEU A 440 12.75 -6.01 -12.38
N GLU A 441 13.75 -5.66 -13.20
CA GLU A 441 13.58 -4.70 -14.30
C GLU A 441 12.48 -5.13 -15.28
N GLN A 442 12.28 -6.44 -15.41
CA GLN A 442 11.18 -7.05 -16.15
C GLN A 442 10.54 -8.18 -15.32
N PRO A 443 9.24 -8.08 -14.99
CA PRO A 443 8.52 -9.12 -14.25
C PRO A 443 8.55 -10.47 -14.98
N ILE A 444 8.64 -11.56 -14.22
CA ILE A 444 8.60 -12.92 -14.79
C ILE A 444 7.14 -13.36 -14.89
N ASN A 445 6.64 -13.40 -16.12
CA ASN A 445 5.27 -13.82 -16.42
C ASN A 445 5.18 -15.33 -16.64
N ILE A 446 4.42 -16.04 -15.80
CA ILE A 446 4.19 -17.49 -15.90
C ILE A 446 2.72 -17.73 -16.26
N PRO A 447 2.39 -18.47 -17.32
CA PRO A 447 3.27 -19.27 -18.17
C PRO A 447 3.93 -18.49 -19.32
N ALA A 448 3.49 -17.27 -19.64
CA ALA A 448 3.82 -16.63 -20.92
C ALA A 448 5.33 -16.51 -21.23
N GLY A 449 6.13 -16.02 -20.28
CA GLY A 449 7.59 -15.89 -20.40
C GLY A 449 8.37 -17.20 -20.27
N VAL A 450 7.74 -18.29 -19.81
CA VAL A 450 8.38 -19.62 -19.76
C VAL A 450 8.28 -20.35 -21.11
N TRP A 451 7.20 -20.11 -21.87
CA TRP A 451 6.98 -20.71 -23.19
C TRP A 451 7.44 -19.84 -24.37
N GLU A 452 7.95 -18.64 -24.12
CA GLU A 452 8.39 -17.73 -25.19
C GLU A 452 9.55 -18.37 -25.98
N GLY A 453 9.33 -18.63 -27.28
CA GLY A 453 10.29 -19.33 -28.15
C GLY A 453 10.20 -20.87 -28.13
N ASN A 454 9.26 -21.46 -27.37
CA ASN A 454 9.06 -22.91 -27.32
C ASN A 454 7.98 -23.38 -28.32
N PRO A 455 8.22 -24.43 -29.14
CA PRO A 455 7.26 -24.89 -30.15
C PRO A 455 6.02 -25.62 -29.56
N TYR A 456 6.01 -25.96 -28.27
CA TYR A 456 4.89 -26.68 -27.65
C TYR A 456 3.69 -25.78 -27.34
N LYS A 457 2.49 -26.29 -27.64
CA LYS A 457 1.23 -25.63 -27.34
C LYS A 457 0.88 -25.78 -25.86
N LYS A 458 0.55 -24.67 -25.19
CA LYS A 458 0.09 -24.66 -23.79
C LYS A 458 -1.39 -25.07 -23.70
N GLU A 459 -1.67 -26.13 -22.95
CA GLU A 459 -3.02 -26.62 -22.67
C GLU A 459 -3.25 -26.65 -21.16
N PHE A 460 -4.27 -25.93 -20.71
CA PHE A 460 -4.63 -25.85 -19.30
C PHE A 460 -5.42 -27.11 -18.88
N PRO A 461 -5.28 -27.57 -17.62
CA PRO A 461 -4.55 -26.93 -16.54
C PRO A 461 -3.02 -27.11 -16.64
N ILE A 462 -2.27 -26.14 -16.11
CA ILE A 462 -0.81 -26.14 -16.07
C ILE A 462 -0.36 -26.29 -14.62
N GLU A 463 0.46 -27.31 -14.36
CA GLU A 463 1.18 -27.45 -13.11
C GLU A 463 2.44 -26.60 -13.16
N VAL A 464 2.64 -25.75 -12.16
CA VAL A 464 3.83 -24.91 -12.03
C VAL A 464 4.56 -25.27 -10.74
N THR A 465 5.86 -25.48 -10.86
CA THR A 465 6.78 -25.67 -9.74
C THR A 465 7.84 -24.57 -9.78
N ILE A 466 7.93 -23.78 -8.72
CA ILE A 466 9.01 -22.81 -8.50
C ILE A 466 9.94 -23.40 -7.46
N THR A 467 11.23 -23.51 -7.78
CA THR A 467 12.25 -24.11 -6.90
C THR A 467 13.42 -23.15 -6.73
N LEU A 468 13.88 -23.02 -5.50
CA LEU A 468 15.08 -22.26 -5.15
C LEU A 468 16.29 -23.21 -5.08
N GLU A 469 17.29 -22.97 -5.91
CA GLU A 469 18.46 -23.84 -6.07
C GLU A 469 19.78 -23.13 -5.72
N GLY A 470 20.76 -23.91 -5.22
CA GLY A 470 22.06 -23.44 -4.71
C GLY A 470 22.60 -24.30 -3.55
N SER A 471 23.93 -24.31 -3.36
CA SER A 471 24.67 -25.13 -2.38
C SER A 471 24.42 -24.61 -0.95
N SER A 472 23.64 -25.26 -0.08
CA SER A 472 23.81 -26.52 0.67
C SER A 472 24.70 -26.46 1.93
N LYS A 473 24.35 -25.56 2.87
CA LYS A 473 24.21 -25.81 4.31
C LYS A 473 23.69 -24.53 4.95
N ASN A 474 22.39 -24.53 5.27
CA ASN A 474 21.63 -23.39 5.78
C ASN A 474 21.56 -22.23 4.78
N PHE A 475 20.36 -21.86 4.36
CA PHE A 475 20.15 -20.59 3.69
C PHE A 475 20.62 -19.51 4.64
N ASP A 476 21.65 -18.80 4.23
CA ASP A 476 22.00 -17.51 4.81
C ASP A 476 20.94 -16.43 4.47
N PHE A 477 19.90 -16.77 3.71
CA PHE A 477 18.84 -15.86 3.28
C PHE A 477 17.46 -16.51 3.21
N ASP A 478 16.45 -15.92 3.83
CA ASP A 478 15.07 -16.19 3.44
C ASP A 478 14.77 -15.51 2.10
N VAL A 479 14.08 -16.21 1.21
CA VAL A 479 13.67 -15.65 -0.09
C VAL A 479 12.17 -15.48 -0.10
N MET A 480 11.71 -14.26 -0.37
CA MET A 480 10.30 -13.95 -0.53
C MET A 480 10.06 -13.42 -1.94
N ILE A 481 9.26 -14.15 -2.70
CA ILE A 481 8.80 -13.74 -4.02
C ILE A 481 7.49 -12.98 -3.85
N ILE A 482 7.44 -11.75 -4.33
CA ILE A 482 6.20 -10.98 -4.46
C ILE A 482 5.66 -11.19 -5.86
N TYR A 483 4.40 -11.60 -5.95
CA TYR A 483 3.76 -11.88 -7.21
C TYR A 483 2.30 -11.45 -7.24
N ASP A 484 1.88 -11.11 -8.45
CA ASP A 484 0.49 -10.87 -8.79
C ASP A 484 -0.08 -12.15 -9.42
N LYS A 485 -1.30 -12.52 -9.02
CA LYS A 485 -1.97 -13.74 -9.54
C LYS A 485 -3.33 -13.41 -10.15
N ALA A 486 -3.60 -13.99 -11.33
CA ALA A 486 -4.88 -13.94 -12.02
C ALA A 486 -5.45 -15.33 -12.34
#